data_AF-A0A0F6I8K4-F1
#
_entry.id   AF-A0A0F6I8K4-F1
#
_cell.length_a   1.000
_cell.length_b   1.000
_cell.length_c   1.000
_cell.angle_alpha   90.00
_cell.angle_beta   90.00
_cell.angle_gamma   90.00
#
_symmetry.space_group_name_H-M   'P 1'
#
loop_
_entity.id
_entity.type
_entity.pdbx_description
1 polymer ?
#
loop_
_entity_poly.entity_id
_entity_poly.type
_entity_poly.pdbx_seq_one_letter_code
_entity_poly.pdbx_strand_id
1 'polypeptide(L)' 'MIKVFRERYRYATKKEKTSILNEFVSLSDFNRNYASQVLRKSLETFGSHL' A
#
# COMPACT_ATOMS: atom_id res chain seq x y z
N MET A 1 -7.72 2.38 -7.09
CA MET A 1 -7.45 2.75 -5.68
C MET A 1 -6.05 2.32 -5.21
N ILE A 2 -5.74 1.02 -5.13
CA ILE A 2 -4.44 0.52 -4.60
C ILE A 2 -3.20 1.12 -5.29
N LYS A 3 -3.23 1.33 -6.61
CA LYS A 3 -2.11 1.93 -7.36
C LYS A 3 -1.75 3.35 -6.86
N VAL A 4 -2.76 4.19 -6.58
CA VAL A 4 -2.56 5.57 -6.07
C VAL A 4 -1.95 5.55 -4.67
N PHE A 5 -2.45 4.67 -3.79
CA PHE A 5 -1.88 4.51 -2.46
C PHE A 5 -0.44 3.98 -2.50
N ARG A 6 -0.14 3.03 -3.39
CA ARG A 6 1.23 2.51 -3.58
C ARG A 6 2.19 3.59 -4.05
N GLU A 7 1.78 4.43 -5.00
CA GLU A 7 2.59 5.54 -5.49
C GLU A 7 2.86 6.57 -4.39
N ARG A 8 1.82 7.04 -3.70
CA ARG A 8 1.96 7.94 -2.53
C ARG A 8 2.87 7.32 -1.46
N TYR A 9 2.68 6.03 -1.15
CA TYR A 9 3.45 5.33 -0.14
C TYR A 9 4.92 5.12 -0.54
N ARG A 10 5.21 4.97 -1.83
CA ARG A 10 6.58 4.79 -2.35
C ARG A 10 7.45 6.01 -2.07
N TYR A 11 6.92 7.22 -2.31
CA TYR A 11 7.66 8.47 -2.18
C TYR A 11 7.54 9.13 -0.80
N ALA A 12 6.67 8.62 0.07
CA ALA A 12 6.41 9.17 1.39
C ALA A 12 7.54 8.94 2.41
N THR A 13 7.72 9.91 3.31
CA THR A 13 8.54 9.77 4.53
C THR A 13 7.93 8.75 5.51
N LYS A 14 8.68 8.38 6.56
CA LYS A 14 8.19 7.45 7.60
C LYS A 14 6.90 7.95 8.27
N LYS A 15 6.79 9.26 8.52
CA LYS A 15 5.60 9.89 9.13
C LYS A 15 4.41 9.81 8.17
N GLU A 16 4.61 10.20 6.92
CA GLU A 16 3.55 10.17 5.89
C GLU A 16 3.09 8.76 5.57
N LYS A 17 3.99 7.77 5.55
CA LYS A 17 3.65 6.36 5.37
C LYS A 17 2.65 5.87 6.41
N THR A 18 2.75 6.35 7.65
CA THR A 18 1.80 5.99 8.71
C THR A 18 0.41 6.53 8.41
N SER A 19 0.30 7.78 7.97
CA SER A 19 -0.99 8.38 7.58
C SER A 19 -1.60 7.68 6.36
N ILE A 20 -0.79 7.43 5.33
CA ILE A 20 -1.24 6.74 4.10
C ILE A 20 -1.71 5.31 4.41
N LEU A 21 -1.00 4.59 5.31
CA LEU A 21 -1.40 3.26 5.75
C LEU A 21 -2.73 3.29 6.52
N ASN A 22 -2.92 4.27 7.42
CA ASN A 22 -4.17 4.42 8.17
C ASN A 22 -5.35 4.72 7.23
N GLU A 23 -5.16 5.64 6.28
CA GLU A 23 -6.15 6.00 5.27
C GLU A 23 -6.50 4.77 4.41
N PHE A 24 -5.51 4.01 3.97
CA PHE A 24 -5.71 2.79 3.19
C PHE A 24 -6.46 1.71 3.97
N VAL A 25 -6.15 1.51 5.24
CA VAL A 25 -6.87 0.58 6.13
C VAL A 25 -8.29 1.05 6.42
N SER A 26 -8.55 2.35 6.50
CA SER A 26 -9.91 2.86 6.70
C SER A 26 -10.80 2.69 5.46
N LEU A 27 -10.20 2.64 4.28
CA LEU A 27 -10.90 2.53 3.00
C LEU A 27 -10.90 1.10 2.43
N SER A 28 -10.30 0.15 3.13
CA SER A 28 -10.25 -1.26 2.74
C SER A 28 -10.54 -2.16 3.93
N ASP A 29 -11.11 -3.33 3.69
CA ASP A 29 -11.28 -4.35 4.74
C ASP A 29 -9.97 -5.09 5.10
N PHE A 30 -8.82 -4.49 4.78
CA PHE A 30 -7.53 -5.11 5.06
C PHE A 30 -7.10 -4.83 6.49
N ASN A 31 -6.68 -5.89 7.18
CA ASN A 31 -5.92 -5.70 8.39
C ASN A 31 -4.64 -4.91 8.09
N ARG A 32 -4.20 -4.11 9.07
CA ARG A 32 -3.07 -3.18 8.93
C ARG A 32 -1.77 -3.84 8.42
N ASN A 33 -1.51 -5.07 8.82
CA ASN A 33 -0.31 -5.79 8.40
C ASN A 33 -0.37 -6.14 6.90
N TYR A 34 -1.50 -6.70 6.46
CA TYR A 34 -1.74 -7.00 5.05
C TYR A 34 -1.75 -5.73 4.19
N ALA A 35 -2.38 -4.67 4.69
CA ALA A 35 -2.39 -3.35 4.06
C ALA A 35 -0.96 -2.81 3.82
N SER A 36 -0.09 -2.89 4.84
CA SER A 36 1.32 -2.51 4.71
C SER A 36 2.06 -3.32 3.63
N GLN A 37 1.80 -4.62 3.54
CA GLN A 37 2.38 -5.47 2.49
C GLN A 37 1.90 -5.07 1.10
N VAL A 38 0.59 -4.82 0.93
CA VAL A 38 0.01 -4.37 -0.35
C VAL A 38 0.64 -3.05 -0.81
N LEU A 39 0.86 -2.11 0.12
CA LEU A 39 1.51 -0.83 -0.18
C LEU A 39 3.00 -0.95 -0.48
N ARG A 40 3.69 -1.95 0.10
CA ARG A 40 5.13 -2.19 -0.09
C ARG A 40 5.48 -2.98 -1.35
N LYS A 41 4.63 -3.90 -1.80
CA LYS A 41 4.94 -4.72 -2.98
C LYS A 41 5.21 -3.81 -4.19
N SER A 42 6.22 -4.12 -5.01
CA SER A 42 6.43 -3.48 -6.31
C SER A 42 5.40 -3.99 -7.32
N LEU A 43 5.02 -3.18 -8.31
CA LEU A 43 3.99 -3.53 -9.32
C LEU A 43 4.37 -4.78 -10.15
N GLU A 44 5.62 -5.23 -10.05
CA GLU A 44 6.22 -6.34 -10.81
C GLU A 44 5.75 -7.75 -10.38
N THR A 45 5.15 -7.92 -9.19
CA THR A 45 4.76 -9.27 -8.72
C THR A 45 3.44 -9.80 -9.33
N PHE A 46 2.75 -9.03 -10.18
CA PHE A 46 1.54 -9.51 -10.87
C PHE A 46 1.83 -10.14 -12.25
N GLY A 47 3.10 -10.27 -12.64
CA GLY A 47 3.53 -10.81 -13.94
C GLY A 47 4.23 -12.18 -13.89
N SER A 48 4.02 -12.97 -12.84
CA SER A 48 4.52 -14.34 -12.75
C SER A 48 3.42 -15.20 -12.14
N HIS A 49 2.84 -16.08 -12.96
CA HIS A 49 1.58 -16.84 -12.77
C HIS A 49 0.32 -16.16 -13.34
N LEU A 50 0.33 -15.90 -14.65
CA LEU A 50 -0.80 -16.27 -15.50
C LEU A 50 -0.25 -16.99 -16.73
#